data_AF-A0A2V8MT30-F1
#
_entry.id   AF-A0A2V8MT30-F1
#
_cell.length_a   1.000
_cell.length_b   1.000
_cell.length_c   1.000
_cell.angle_alpha   90.00
_cell.angle_beta   90.00
_cell.angle_gamma   90.00
#
_symmetry.space_group_name_H-M   'P 1'
#
loop_
_entity.id
_entity.type
_entity.pdbx_description
1 polymer ?
#
loop_
_entity_poly.entity_id
_entity_poly.type
_entity_poly.pdbx_seq_one_letter_code
_entity_poly.pdbx_strand_id
1 'polypeptide(L)'
;YDFVELESGELFGVIADVSGKGVSASLLSSMLLGCLQMQVRAGLALHEALNRLNRFLCEKSSSSRFATMFSFTLNSDGYGRYISAGHNPAYLFRAATREIEELTSNNMIVGAFQFVTYEAAPLNLNPGDVLLAYSDGLTEAENLQGEMLGEEAVKNIILAEAASGSQQLEQKLLSTIQNFTAGRSPTDDITLILVERV
;
A
#
# COMPACT_ATOMS: atom_id res chain seq x y z
N TYR A 1 -1.60 4.74 6.98
CA TYR A 1 -1.43 3.28 6.83
C TYR A 1 -1.81 2.59 8.13
N ASP A 2 -1.98 1.28 8.11
CA ASP A 2 -2.10 0.44 9.31
C ASP A 2 -1.52 -0.95 9.02
N PHE A 3 -1.00 -1.62 10.05
CA PHE A 3 -0.43 -2.97 9.96
C PHE A 3 -0.61 -3.68 11.30
N VAL A 4 -1.44 -4.71 11.34
CA VAL A 4 -1.83 -5.38 12.58
C VAL A 4 -2.03 -6.87 12.38
N GLU A 5 -1.76 -7.63 13.45
CA GLU A 5 -2.20 -9.02 13.56
C GLU A 5 -3.67 -9.06 13.98
N LEU A 6 -4.47 -9.84 13.26
CA LEU A 6 -5.88 -10.10 13.56
C LEU A 6 -6.03 -11.22 14.59
N GLU A 7 -7.20 -11.31 15.23
CA GLU A 7 -7.50 -12.41 16.16
C GLU A 7 -7.47 -13.79 15.49
N SER A 8 -7.63 -13.85 14.17
CA SER A 8 -7.47 -15.07 13.37
C SER A 8 -6.01 -15.55 13.25
N GLY A 9 -5.04 -14.71 13.64
CA GLY A 9 -3.61 -14.92 13.39
C GLY A 9 -3.15 -14.49 11.99
N GLU A 10 -4.05 -13.93 11.17
CA GLU A 10 -3.68 -13.31 9.90
C GLU A 10 -3.12 -11.91 10.13
N LEU A 11 -2.09 -11.55 9.37
CA LEU A 11 -1.61 -10.18 9.24
C LEU A 11 -2.55 -9.41 8.31
N PHE A 12 -2.95 -8.21 8.72
CA PHE A 12 -3.66 -7.24 7.90
C PHE A 12 -2.79 -6.00 7.72
N GLY A 13 -2.58 -5.60 6.47
CA GLY A 13 -1.89 -4.37 6.12
C GLY A 13 -2.71 -3.51 5.19
N VAL A 14 -2.62 -2.18 5.35
CA VAL A 14 -3.26 -1.22 4.47
C VAL A 14 -2.44 0.06 4.36
N ILE A 15 -2.28 0.53 3.13
CA ILE A 15 -1.85 1.89 2.81
C ILE A 15 -2.97 2.58 2.04
N ALA A 16 -3.19 3.85 2.35
CA ALA A 16 -4.28 4.62 1.78
C ALA A 16 -3.86 6.07 1.67
N ASP A 17 -4.22 6.70 0.55
CA ASP A 17 -4.10 8.14 0.35
C ASP A 17 -5.48 8.72 0.03
N VAL A 18 -5.79 9.88 0.63
CA VAL A 18 -7.10 10.51 0.59
C VAL A 18 -7.02 11.84 -0.12
N SER A 19 -7.93 12.08 -1.06
CA SER A 19 -7.93 13.32 -1.83
C SER A 19 -8.12 14.57 -0.97
N GLY A 20 -7.29 15.58 -1.27
CA GLY A 20 -7.22 16.87 -0.58
C GLY A 20 -6.03 16.98 0.36
N LYS A 21 -5.90 18.11 1.07
CA LYS A 21 -4.76 18.37 1.97
C LYS A 21 -5.21 18.88 3.34
N GLY A 22 -4.30 18.80 4.30
CA GLY A 22 -4.47 19.33 5.66
C GLY A 22 -5.40 18.49 6.53
N VAL A 23 -5.80 19.06 7.68
CA VAL A 23 -6.50 18.35 8.78
C VAL A 23 -7.73 17.57 8.32
N SER A 24 -8.50 18.11 7.37
CA SER A 24 -9.70 17.43 6.86
C SER A 24 -9.38 16.13 6.12
N ALA A 25 -8.28 16.07 5.37
CA ALA A 25 -7.87 14.86 4.66
C ALA A 25 -7.31 13.83 5.65
N SER A 26 -6.49 14.26 6.61
CA SER A 26 -5.94 13.39 7.66
C SER A 26 -7.03 12.77 8.54
N LEU A 27 -8.06 13.54 8.92
CA LEU A 27 -9.19 13.05 9.70
C LEU A 27 -9.99 12.00 8.92
N LEU A 28 -10.23 12.26 7.63
CA LEU A 28 -10.92 11.31 6.75
C LEU A 28 -10.10 10.01 6.58
N SER A 29 -8.79 10.12 6.34
CA SER A 29 -7.87 8.97 6.28
C SER A 29 -7.93 8.13 7.56
N SER A 30 -7.83 8.77 8.73
CA SER A 30 -7.90 8.09 10.02
C SER A 30 -9.24 7.38 10.23
N MET A 31 -10.36 8.02 9.84
CA MET A 31 -11.68 7.42 9.90
C MET A 31 -11.80 6.21 8.96
N LEU A 32 -11.31 6.33 7.72
CA LEU A 32 -11.37 5.24 6.74
C LEU A 32 -10.56 4.02 7.20
N LEU A 33 -9.34 4.26 7.69
CA LEU A 33 -8.48 3.21 8.24
C LEU A 33 -9.15 2.53 9.44
N GLY A 34 -9.68 3.30 10.38
CA GLY A 34 -10.39 2.76 11.55
C GLY A 34 -11.64 1.95 11.17
N CYS A 35 -12.45 2.44 10.23
CA CYS A 35 -13.62 1.72 9.73
C CYS A 35 -13.26 0.42 9.03
N LEU A 36 -12.19 0.42 8.23
CA LEU A 36 -11.72 -0.79 7.54
C LEU A 36 -11.17 -1.80 8.55
N GLN A 37 -10.27 -1.36 9.43
CA GLN A 37 -9.64 -2.21 10.44
C GLN A 37 -10.69 -2.85 11.35
N MET A 38 -11.69 -2.08 11.81
CA MET A 38 -12.80 -2.61 12.62
C MET A 38 -13.55 -3.73 11.90
N GLN A 39 -13.84 -3.55 10.60
CA GLN A 39 -14.57 -4.54 9.82
C GLN A 39 -13.77 -5.82 9.60
N VAL A 40 -12.48 -5.69 9.28
CA VAL A 40 -11.59 -6.84 9.10
C VAL A 40 -11.39 -7.59 10.43
N ARG A 41 -11.21 -6.87 11.55
CA ARG A 41 -11.17 -7.47 12.89
C ARG A 41 -12.46 -8.20 13.28
N ALA A 42 -13.60 -7.74 12.78
CA ALA A 42 -14.88 -8.42 12.96
C ALA A 42 -15.05 -9.67 12.06
N GLY A 43 -14.01 -10.07 11.31
CA GLY A 43 -13.99 -11.27 10.47
C GLY A 43 -14.61 -11.09 9.09
N LEU A 44 -14.85 -9.85 8.65
CA LEU A 44 -15.32 -9.62 7.28
C LEU A 44 -14.21 -9.89 6.28
N ALA A 45 -14.58 -10.50 5.15
CA ALA A 45 -13.66 -10.64 4.03
C ALA A 45 -13.26 -9.25 3.49
N LEU A 46 -12.01 -9.13 3.04
CA LEU A 46 -11.41 -7.84 2.63
C LEU A 46 -12.26 -7.09 1.59
N HIS A 47 -12.81 -7.79 0.61
CA HIS A 47 -13.67 -7.23 -0.43
C HIS A 47 -15.00 -6.70 0.13
N GLU A 48 -15.63 -7.42 1.06
CA GLU A 48 -16.86 -6.95 1.71
C GLU A 48 -16.61 -5.70 2.55
N ALA A 49 -15.48 -5.65 3.25
CA ALA A 49 -15.09 -4.52 4.06
C ALA A 49 -14.85 -3.26 3.19
N LEU A 50 -14.14 -3.40 2.05
CA LEU A 50 -13.95 -2.29 1.11
C LEU A 50 -15.27 -1.86 0.43
N ASN A 51 -16.15 -2.79 0.05
CA ASN A 51 -17.47 -2.47 -0.49
C ASN A 51 -18.32 -1.64 0.48
N ARG A 52 -18.30 -1.99 1.77
CA ARG A 52 -18.97 -1.22 2.83
C ARG A 52 -18.32 0.14 3.04
N LEU A 53 -16.98 0.20 3.05
CA LEU A 53 -16.23 1.45 3.17
C LEU A 53 -16.54 2.41 2.01
N ASN A 54 -16.59 1.91 0.78
CA ASN A 54 -16.94 2.69 -0.40
C ASN A 54 -18.33 3.31 -0.29
N ARG A 55 -19.35 2.50 0.05
CA ARG A 55 -20.72 3.01 0.24
C ARG A 55 -20.77 4.07 1.34
N PHE A 56 -20.13 3.80 2.47
CA PHE A 56 -20.05 4.75 3.58
C PHE A 56 -19.44 6.09 3.13
N LEU A 57 -18.33 6.05 2.39
CA LEU A 57 -17.69 7.26 1.89
C LEU A 57 -18.60 8.01 0.92
N CYS A 58 -19.18 7.34 -0.07
CA CYS A 58 -20.11 7.95 -1.00
C CYS A 58 -21.36 8.56 -0.35
N GLU A 59 -21.84 8.02 0.79
CA GLU A 59 -22.97 8.57 1.53
C GLU A 59 -22.61 9.78 2.40
N LYS A 60 -21.37 9.81 2.92
CA LYS A 60 -20.94 10.80 3.93
C LYS A 60 -20.13 11.96 3.37
N SER A 61 -19.51 11.81 2.21
CA SER A 61 -18.70 12.87 1.60
C SER A 61 -19.38 13.54 0.41
N SER A 62 -19.02 14.80 0.16
CA SER A 62 -19.27 15.43 -1.14
C SER A 62 -18.64 14.59 -2.26
N SER A 63 -19.15 14.71 -3.48
CA SER A 63 -18.70 13.99 -4.69
C SER A 63 -17.23 14.25 -5.09
N SER A 64 -16.43 14.87 -4.23
CA SER A 64 -15.04 15.26 -4.45
C SER A 64 -14.05 14.57 -3.51
N ARG A 65 -14.50 13.74 -2.56
CA ARG A 65 -13.60 12.99 -1.66
C ARG A 65 -13.55 11.53 -2.07
N PHE A 66 -12.33 11.04 -2.25
CA PHE A 66 -12.04 9.66 -2.59
C PHE A 66 -10.72 9.26 -1.96
N ALA A 67 -10.45 7.95 -1.93
CA ALA A 67 -9.19 7.41 -1.45
C ALA A 67 -8.64 6.37 -2.42
N THR A 68 -7.33 6.41 -2.65
CA THR A 68 -6.59 5.29 -3.22
C THR A 68 -6.21 4.36 -2.07
N MET A 69 -6.25 3.04 -2.27
CA MET A 69 -5.88 2.08 -1.22
C MET A 69 -5.18 0.85 -1.78
N PHE A 70 -4.15 0.37 -1.10
CA PHE A 70 -3.68 -1.01 -1.23
C PHE A 70 -3.83 -1.69 0.14
N SER A 71 -4.51 -2.83 0.16
CA SER A 71 -4.74 -3.59 1.41
C SER A 71 -4.57 -5.08 1.18
N PHE A 72 -4.14 -5.80 2.21
CA PHE A 72 -3.98 -7.24 2.15
C PHE A 72 -4.24 -7.92 3.48
N THR A 73 -4.62 -9.19 3.41
CA THR A 73 -4.54 -10.15 4.52
C THR A 73 -3.55 -11.24 4.15
N LEU A 74 -2.82 -11.78 5.12
CA LEU A 74 -1.83 -12.84 4.94
C LEU A 74 -1.79 -13.73 6.17
N ASN A 75 -1.97 -15.05 6.01
CA ASN A 75 -1.80 -16.00 7.09
C ASN A 75 -0.32 -16.37 7.31
N SER A 76 -0.04 -17.14 8.36
CA SER A 76 1.32 -17.61 8.70
C SER A 76 1.95 -18.52 7.63
N ASP A 77 1.15 -19.17 6.79
CA ASP A 77 1.62 -19.98 5.67
C ASP A 77 1.96 -19.15 4.42
N GLY A 78 1.78 -17.82 4.48
CA GLY A 78 2.02 -16.90 3.38
C GLY A 78 0.88 -16.83 2.37
N TYR A 79 -0.30 -17.39 2.66
CA TYR A 79 -1.48 -17.31 1.81
C TYR A 79 -2.41 -16.20 2.26
N GLY A 80 -2.97 -15.48 1.31
CA GLY A 80 -3.73 -14.29 1.60
C GLY A 80 -4.51 -13.76 0.42
N ARG A 81 -5.00 -12.53 0.58
CA ARG A 81 -5.65 -11.78 -0.48
C ARG A 81 -5.23 -10.32 -0.42
N TYR A 82 -5.21 -9.67 -1.57
CA TYR A 82 -5.00 -8.23 -1.64
C TYR A 82 -6.09 -7.53 -2.47
N ILE A 83 -6.28 -6.23 -2.23
CA ILE A 83 -7.06 -5.33 -3.08
C ILE A 83 -6.23 -4.08 -3.33
N SER A 84 -6.06 -3.72 -4.61
CA SER A 84 -5.51 -2.43 -5.04
C SER A 84 -6.61 -1.56 -5.64
N ALA A 85 -7.09 -0.56 -4.91
CA ALA A 85 -8.14 0.37 -5.32
C ALA A 85 -7.53 1.70 -5.81
N GLY A 86 -6.99 1.69 -7.03
CA GLY A 86 -6.39 2.86 -7.68
C GLY A 86 -5.16 3.45 -6.99
N HIS A 87 -4.51 2.68 -6.10
CA HIS A 87 -3.24 3.05 -5.48
C HIS A 87 -2.06 2.62 -6.35
N ASN A 88 -0.87 3.07 -5.99
CA ASN A 88 0.37 2.68 -6.62
C ASN A 88 0.49 1.14 -6.65
N PRO A 89 1.11 0.55 -7.69
CA PRO A 89 1.39 -0.87 -7.71
C PRO A 89 2.18 -1.26 -6.45
N ALA A 90 1.74 -2.31 -5.75
CA ALA A 90 2.62 -2.95 -4.79
C ALA A 90 3.54 -3.91 -5.55
N TYR A 91 4.78 -4.03 -5.12
CA TYR A 91 5.77 -4.89 -5.76
C TYR A 91 6.02 -6.12 -4.92
N LEU A 92 5.93 -7.29 -5.54
CA LEU A 92 6.24 -8.56 -4.93
C LEU A 92 7.50 -9.12 -5.58
N PHE A 93 8.62 -9.02 -4.85
CA PHE A 93 9.86 -9.66 -5.25
C PHE A 93 9.75 -11.18 -5.06
N ARG A 94 10.01 -11.92 -6.13
CA ARG A 94 10.02 -13.38 -6.14
C ARG A 94 11.44 -13.89 -5.95
N ALA A 95 11.76 -14.46 -4.79
CA ALA A 95 13.12 -14.92 -4.50
C ALA A 95 13.57 -16.04 -5.45
N ALA A 96 12.64 -16.92 -5.85
CA ALA A 96 12.93 -18.05 -6.71
C ALA A 96 13.36 -17.65 -8.13
N THR A 97 12.75 -16.60 -8.70
CA THR A 97 13.03 -16.14 -10.07
C THR A 97 13.89 -14.88 -10.12
N ARG A 98 14.00 -14.17 -8.99
CA ARG A 98 14.60 -12.82 -8.87
C ARG A 98 13.91 -11.78 -9.76
N GLU A 99 12.60 -11.92 -9.91
CA GLU A 99 11.76 -11.01 -10.68
C GLU A 99 10.81 -10.23 -9.77
N ILE A 100 10.26 -9.14 -10.29
CA ILE A 100 9.22 -8.36 -9.64
C ILE A 100 7.88 -8.71 -10.27
N GLU A 101 6.92 -9.06 -9.45
CA GLU A 101 5.51 -9.13 -9.81
C GLU A 101 4.81 -7.85 -9.34
N GLU A 102 4.11 -7.17 -10.25
CA GLU A 102 3.32 -5.98 -9.91
C GLU A 102 1.90 -6.37 -9.49
N LEU A 103 1.58 -6.11 -8.23
CA LEU A 103 0.26 -6.37 -7.67
C LEU A 103 -0.67 -5.18 -7.95
N THR A 104 -1.21 -5.18 -9.16
CA THR A 104 -2.21 -4.20 -9.61
C THR A 104 -3.62 -4.78 -9.57
N SER A 105 -4.63 -3.93 -9.79
CA SER A 105 -5.99 -4.40 -10.03
C SER A 105 -6.80 -3.38 -10.82
N ASN A 106 -7.90 -3.84 -11.44
CA ASN A 106 -8.84 -2.98 -12.16
C ASN A 106 -9.90 -2.31 -11.26
N ASN A 107 -9.76 -2.43 -9.93
CA ASN A 107 -10.68 -1.79 -8.99
C ASN A 107 -10.55 -0.26 -9.06
N MET A 108 -11.70 0.43 -9.05
CA MET A 108 -11.73 1.89 -8.99
C MET A 108 -11.35 2.42 -7.60
N ILE A 109 -10.94 3.68 -7.53
CA ILE A 109 -10.71 4.39 -6.26
C ILE A 109 -11.94 4.33 -5.33
N VAL A 110 -11.70 4.33 -4.02
CA VAL A 110 -12.73 4.24 -2.98
C VAL A 110 -13.45 5.58 -2.82
N GLY A 111 -14.79 5.55 -2.78
CA GLY A 111 -15.65 6.72 -2.57
C GLY A 111 -16.09 7.43 -3.84
N ALA A 112 -15.60 7.03 -5.01
CA ALA A 112 -15.97 7.69 -6.28
C ALA A 112 -17.39 7.34 -6.73
N PHE A 113 -17.80 6.08 -6.64
CA PHE A 113 -19.11 5.63 -7.12
C PHE A 113 -19.72 4.55 -6.23
N GLN A 114 -20.99 4.72 -5.88
CA GLN A 114 -21.72 3.78 -5.00
C GLN A 114 -21.86 2.38 -5.58
N PHE A 115 -21.88 2.23 -6.91
CA PHE A 115 -22.09 0.95 -7.59
C PHE A 115 -20.80 0.13 -7.74
N VAL A 116 -19.63 0.69 -7.41
CA VAL A 116 -18.36 -0.03 -7.54
C VAL A 116 -18.34 -1.20 -6.56
N THR A 117 -17.96 -2.36 -7.09
CA THR A 117 -17.66 -3.56 -6.32
C THR A 117 -16.16 -3.80 -6.38
N TYR A 118 -15.58 -4.09 -5.23
CA TYR A 118 -14.16 -4.42 -5.08
C TYR A 118 -13.96 -5.92 -5.13
N GLU A 119 -13.00 -6.36 -5.91
CA GLU A 119 -12.58 -7.75 -5.99
C GLU A 119 -11.19 -7.92 -5.39
N ALA A 120 -11.05 -8.92 -4.53
CA ALA A 120 -9.77 -9.30 -3.96
C ALA A 120 -9.07 -10.32 -4.86
N ALA A 121 -7.78 -10.12 -5.11
CA ALA A 121 -6.91 -11.06 -5.81
C ALA A 121 -6.14 -11.91 -4.78
N PRO A 122 -5.70 -13.13 -5.15
CA PRO A 122 -4.88 -13.96 -4.26
C PRO A 122 -3.51 -13.31 -4.03
N LEU A 123 -3.00 -13.43 -2.80
CA LEU A 123 -1.64 -13.08 -2.42
C LEU A 123 -0.94 -14.33 -1.91
N ASN A 124 0.23 -14.64 -2.45
CA ASN A 124 1.07 -15.74 -1.98
C ASN A 124 2.50 -15.26 -1.76
N LEU A 125 2.98 -15.35 -0.52
CA LEU A 125 4.31 -14.97 -0.09
C LEU A 125 5.10 -16.25 0.27
N ASN A 126 6.01 -16.66 -0.61
CA ASN A 126 6.88 -17.80 -0.33
C ASN A 126 8.07 -17.36 0.55
N PRO A 127 8.77 -18.30 1.23
CA PRO A 127 9.96 -17.95 1.98
C PRO A 127 10.99 -17.21 1.11
N GLY A 128 11.49 -16.08 1.61
CA GLY A 128 12.40 -15.16 0.91
C GLY A 128 11.71 -14.17 -0.05
N ASP A 129 10.43 -14.34 -0.38
CA ASP A 129 9.70 -13.31 -1.13
C ASP A 129 9.52 -12.05 -0.25
N VAL A 130 9.55 -10.88 -0.90
CA VAL A 130 9.39 -9.58 -0.22
C VAL A 130 8.30 -8.77 -0.91
N LEU A 131 7.25 -8.42 -0.16
CA LEU A 131 6.20 -7.49 -0.58
C LEU A 131 6.58 -6.08 -0.15
N LEU A 132 6.52 -5.13 -1.09
CA LEU A 132 6.62 -3.69 -0.85
C LEU A 132 5.31 -3.01 -1.30
N ALA A 133 4.61 -2.36 -0.37
CA ALA A 133 3.58 -1.38 -0.67
C ALA A 133 4.04 0.01 -0.20
N TYR A 134 3.75 1.06 -0.94
CA TYR A 134 4.32 2.39 -0.71
C TYR A 134 3.41 3.53 -1.17
N SER A 135 3.55 4.72 -0.58
CA SER A 135 2.89 5.95 -1.05
C SER A 135 3.69 6.61 -2.17
N ASP A 136 3.01 7.37 -3.02
CA ASP A 136 3.60 8.17 -4.11
C ASP A 136 4.72 9.10 -3.68
N GLY A 137 4.75 9.58 -2.43
CA GLY A 137 5.88 10.32 -1.87
C GLY A 137 7.24 9.62 -2.07
N LEU A 138 7.28 8.28 -2.17
CA LEU A 138 8.49 7.53 -2.53
C LEU A 138 8.96 7.85 -3.96
N THR A 139 8.05 7.74 -4.93
CA THR A 139 8.34 7.89 -6.36
C THR A 139 8.38 9.35 -6.80
N GLU A 140 7.65 10.22 -6.13
CA GLU A 140 7.56 11.66 -6.39
C GLU A 140 8.63 12.46 -5.64
N ALA A 141 9.50 11.82 -4.85
CA ALA A 141 10.63 12.49 -4.22
C ALA A 141 11.50 13.18 -5.30
N GLU A 142 11.69 14.50 -5.17
CA GLU A 142 12.38 15.31 -6.16
C GLU A 142 13.85 15.60 -5.80
N ASN A 143 14.72 15.55 -6.80
CA ASN A 143 16.10 16.01 -6.68
C ASN A 143 16.23 17.55 -6.78
N LEU A 144 17.47 18.06 -6.77
CA LEU A 144 17.73 19.51 -6.87
C LEU A 144 17.28 20.14 -8.19
N GLN A 145 17.12 19.32 -9.23
CA GLN A 145 16.69 19.70 -10.57
C GLN A 145 15.16 19.62 -10.74
N GLY A 146 14.42 19.15 -9.73
CA GLY A 146 12.98 18.92 -9.81
C GLY A 146 12.61 17.64 -10.56
N GLU A 147 13.56 16.70 -10.72
CA GLU A 147 13.30 15.39 -11.32
C GLU A 147 12.87 14.42 -10.22
N MET A 148 11.78 13.69 -10.48
CA MET A 148 11.26 12.66 -9.58
C MET A 148 12.10 11.38 -9.62
N LEU A 149 12.19 10.66 -8.49
CA LEU A 149 12.88 9.38 -8.38
C LEU A 149 12.31 8.34 -9.37
N GLY A 150 10.98 8.27 -9.46
CA GLY A 150 10.23 7.42 -10.38
C GLY A 150 10.20 5.93 -10.00
N GLU A 151 9.25 5.22 -10.61
CA GLU A 151 9.00 3.79 -10.34
C GLU A 151 10.18 2.90 -10.77
N GLU A 152 10.82 3.20 -11.89
CA GLU A 152 11.94 2.40 -12.41
C GLU A 152 13.14 2.37 -11.44
N ALA A 153 13.42 3.48 -10.76
CA ALA A 153 14.45 3.50 -9.72
C ALA A 153 14.08 2.59 -8.54
N VAL A 154 12.81 2.62 -8.11
CA VAL A 154 12.31 1.74 -7.03
C VAL A 154 12.44 0.26 -7.43
N LYS A 155 12.02 -0.11 -8.65
CA LYS A 155 12.16 -1.48 -9.18
C LYS A 155 13.62 -1.94 -9.21
N ASN A 156 14.53 -1.07 -9.65
CA ASN A 156 15.96 -1.37 -9.67
C ASN A 156 16.53 -1.63 -8.26
N ILE A 157 16.08 -0.87 -7.26
CA ILE A 157 16.48 -1.07 -5.86
C ILE A 157 15.95 -2.42 -5.34
N ILE A 158 14.69 -2.76 -5.63
CA ILE A 158 14.09 -4.04 -5.25
C ILE A 158 14.90 -5.20 -5.84
N LEU A 159 15.18 -5.18 -7.15
CA LEU A 159 15.94 -6.24 -7.82
C LEU A 159 17.35 -6.42 -7.24
N ALA A 160 17.98 -5.32 -6.79
CA ALA A 160 19.32 -5.34 -6.23
C ALA A 160 19.36 -5.86 -4.77
N GLU A 161 18.38 -5.48 -3.95
CA GLU A 161 18.50 -5.60 -2.49
C GLU A 161 17.51 -6.55 -1.83
N ALA A 162 16.35 -6.82 -2.44
CA ALA A 162 15.28 -7.59 -1.81
C ALA A 162 15.70 -9.03 -1.45
N ALA A 163 16.64 -9.61 -2.20
CA ALA A 163 17.22 -10.92 -1.89
C ALA A 163 18.01 -10.98 -0.58
N SER A 164 18.38 -9.82 -0.03
CA SER A 164 19.04 -9.68 1.28
C SER A 164 18.05 -9.48 2.43
N GLY A 165 16.75 -9.51 2.14
CA GLY A 165 15.67 -9.33 3.10
C GLY A 165 15.06 -7.92 3.12
N SER A 166 13.88 -7.84 3.71
CA SER A 166 13.05 -6.63 3.85
C SER A 166 13.76 -5.49 4.56
N GLN A 167 14.51 -5.77 5.63
CA GLN A 167 15.24 -4.75 6.40
C GLN A 167 16.35 -4.09 5.57
N GLN A 168 17.07 -4.86 4.76
CA GLN A 168 18.10 -4.33 3.87
C GLN A 168 17.47 -3.49 2.76
N LEU A 169 16.35 -3.97 2.20
CA LEU A 169 15.58 -3.22 1.20
C LEU A 169 15.08 -1.87 1.75
N GLU A 170 14.54 -1.84 2.96
CA GLU A 170 14.11 -0.62 3.64
C GLU A 170 15.25 0.40 3.74
N GLN A 171 16.40 -0.03 4.27
CA GLN A 171 17.58 0.82 4.44
C GLN A 171 18.07 1.37 3.10
N LYS A 172 18.06 0.55 2.04
CA LYS A 172 18.46 1.02 0.72
C LYS A 172 17.49 2.03 0.13
N LEU A 173 16.18 1.81 0.26
CA LEU A 173 15.16 2.75 -0.21
C LEU A 173 15.34 4.11 0.49
N LEU A 174 15.40 4.12 1.82
CA LEU A 174 15.52 5.36 2.60
C LEU A 174 16.83 6.11 2.30
N SER A 175 17.96 5.39 2.24
CA SER A 175 19.25 6.01 1.91
C SER A 175 19.32 6.52 0.48
N THR A 176 18.71 5.82 -0.48
CA THR A 176 18.63 6.28 -1.87
C THR A 176 17.84 7.57 -1.99
N ILE A 177 16.68 7.65 -1.33
CA ILE A 177 15.87 8.87 -1.30
C ILE A 177 16.67 10.01 -0.69
N GLN A 178 17.27 9.82 0.49
CA GLN A 178 18.04 10.86 1.17
C GLN A 178 19.18 11.41 0.30
N ASN A 179 19.88 10.53 -0.42
CA ASN A 179 20.95 10.93 -1.32
C ASN A 179 20.40 11.62 -2.58
N PHE A 180 19.32 11.11 -3.16
CA PHE A 180 18.69 11.65 -4.36
C PHE A 180 18.13 13.07 -4.14
N THR A 181 17.52 13.32 -2.99
CA THR A 181 17.00 14.65 -2.61
C THR A 181 18.08 15.60 -2.07
N ALA A 182 19.35 15.16 -2.02
CA ALA A 182 20.46 15.88 -1.39
C ALA A 182 20.16 16.34 0.05
N GLY A 183 19.43 15.51 0.80
CA GLY A 183 19.03 15.80 2.18
C GLY A 183 17.90 16.81 2.33
N ARG A 184 17.23 17.22 1.24
CA ARG A 184 15.99 18.01 1.34
C ARG A 184 14.87 17.15 1.93
N SER A 185 14.03 17.79 2.73
CA SER A 185 12.79 17.17 3.19
C SER A 185 11.94 16.75 1.98
N PRO A 186 11.29 15.57 2.05
CA PRO A 186 10.31 15.16 1.06
C PRO A 186 9.23 16.22 0.84
N THR A 187 8.74 16.30 -0.40
CA THR A 187 7.63 17.15 -0.81
C THR A 187 6.27 16.61 -0.34
N ASP A 188 6.19 15.29 -0.13
CA ASP A 188 5.05 14.58 0.43
C ASP A 188 5.48 13.48 1.42
N ASP A 189 4.54 12.93 2.18
CA ASP A 189 4.79 11.89 3.17
C ASP A 189 5.18 10.56 2.49
N ILE A 190 6.31 10.00 2.90
CA ILE A 190 6.79 8.69 2.45
C ILE A 190 6.34 7.63 3.44
N THR A 191 5.55 6.68 2.97
CA THR A 191 5.11 5.51 3.74
C THR A 191 5.54 4.24 3.03
N LEU A 192 6.12 3.30 3.77
CA LEU A 192 6.52 1.98 3.27
C LEU A 192 5.89 0.90 4.17
N ILE A 193 5.36 -0.15 3.55
CA ILE A 193 5.01 -1.42 4.19
C ILE A 193 5.83 -2.50 3.51
N LEU A 194 6.69 -3.15 4.28
CA LEU A 194 7.54 -4.25 3.84
C LEU A 194 7.15 -5.51 4.60
N VAL A 195 6.86 -6.58 3.86
CA VAL A 195 6.53 -7.89 4.44
C VAL A 195 7.41 -8.94 3.81
N GLU A 196 8.10 -9.70 4.63
CA GLU A 196 8.94 -10.82 4.24
C GLU A 196 8.51 -12.06 5.00
N ARG A 197 8.53 -13.19 4.30
CA ARG A 197 8.41 -14.49 4.95
C ARG A 197 9.80 -15.09 5.15
N VAL A 198 10.19 -15.23 6.41
CA VAL A 198 11.45 -15.86 6.86
C VAL A 198 11.31 -17.36 7.07
#